data_AF-A0A418I6H7-F1
#
_entry.id   AF-A0A418I6H7-F1
#
_cell.length_a   1.000
_cell.length_b   1.000
_cell.length_c   1.000
_cell.angle_alpha   90.00
_cell.angle_beta   90.00
_cell.angle_gamma   90.00
#
_symmetry.space_group_name_H-M   'P 1'
#
loop_
_entity.id
_entity.type
_entity.pdbx_description
1 polymer ?
#
loop_
_entity_poly.entity_id
_entity_poly.type
_entity_poly.pdbx_seq_one_letter_code
_entity_poly.pdbx_strand_id
1 'polypeptide(L)'
;MKKLLLASFASITIAATGFGVSSNVSTADAAETPVQQTTQSTSDVYDQFIEAGGTKALWDNIVMPESSGNPDAVNELGYRGLGQTKESWGTGSVEEQTKGMINYAEERYGSVDAAIDFRVANGWW
;
A
#
# COMPACT_ATOMS: atom_id res chain seq x y z
N MET A 1 -23.92 -1.60 37.14
CA MET A 1 -23.16 -2.15 38.28
C MET A 1 -22.52 -3.46 37.88
N LYS A 2 -21.25 -3.66 38.27
CA LYS A 2 -20.34 -4.79 38.02
C LYS A 2 -19.77 -4.89 36.59
N LYS A 3 -18.47 -5.13 36.36
CA LYS A 3 -17.26 -5.23 37.21
C LYS A 3 -16.05 -5.13 36.26
N LEU A 4 -15.02 -4.41 36.71
CA LEU A 4 -13.66 -4.35 36.18
C LEU A 4 -13.06 -5.74 35.94
N LEU A 5 -12.20 -5.85 34.92
CA LEU A 5 -11.06 -6.76 34.94
C LEU A 5 -9.80 -5.98 34.52
N LEU A 6 -9.01 -5.66 35.54
CA LEU A 6 -7.65 -5.11 35.46
C LEU A 6 -6.71 -6.32 35.37
N ALA A 7 -5.90 -6.42 34.31
CA ALA A 7 -4.76 -7.34 34.26
C ALA A 7 -3.47 -6.51 34.24
N SER A 8 -2.76 -6.57 35.36
CA SER A 8 -1.43 -6.02 35.58
C SER A 8 -0.40 -7.02 35.07
N PHE A 9 0.56 -6.55 34.27
CA PHE A 9 1.79 -7.29 34.01
C PHE A 9 2.94 -6.42 34.51
N ALA A 10 3.67 -6.93 35.49
CA ALA A 10 4.84 -6.28 36.07
C ALA A 10 6.04 -6.36 35.12
N SER A 11 6.82 -5.29 35.12
CA SER A 11 8.03 -5.07 34.34
C SER A 11 9.15 -6.05 34.68
N ILE A 12 9.92 -6.46 33.66
CA ILE A 12 11.27 -7.02 33.86
C ILE A 12 12.27 -6.07 33.20
N THR A 13 13.05 -5.41 34.05
CA THR A 13 14.23 -4.64 33.66
C THR A 13 15.41 -5.61 33.64
N ILE A 14 16.04 -5.80 32.47
CA ILE A 14 17.35 -6.48 32.37
C ILE A 14 18.36 -5.41 31.97
N ALA A 15 19.21 -5.05 32.92
CA ALA A 15 20.48 -4.37 32.65
C ALA A 15 21.59 -5.42 32.83
N ALA A 16 22.32 -5.72 31.77
CA ALA A 16 23.60 -6.41 31.85
C ALA A 16 24.49 -5.96 30.68
N THR A 17 25.54 -5.21 31.01
CA THR A 17 26.70 -4.94 30.17
C THR A 17 27.42 -6.23 29.80
N GLY A 18 27.73 -6.44 28.53
CA GLY A 18 28.47 -7.61 28.08
C GLY A 18 29.09 -7.40 26.71
N PHE A 19 30.42 -7.32 26.72
CA PHE A 19 31.32 -7.25 25.57
C PHE A 19 31.15 -8.44 24.62
N GLY A 20 31.51 -8.22 23.35
CA GLY A 20 31.31 -9.17 22.26
C GLY A 20 32.11 -10.45 22.34
N VAL A 21 31.67 -11.42 21.54
CA VAL A 21 32.51 -12.48 20.99
C VAL A 21 31.99 -12.83 19.58
N SER A 22 32.87 -12.66 18.59
CA SER A 22 32.75 -13.24 17.25
C SER A 22 33.25 -14.68 17.27
N SER A 23 32.61 -15.56 16.49
CA SER A 23 33.18 -16.75 15.81
C SER A 23 32.07 -17.44 14.98
N ASN A 24 32.08 -17.30 13.65
CA ASN A 24 32.45 -18.30 12.62
C ASN A 24 31.50 -19.52 12.51
N VAL A 25 31.01 -20.04 11.37
CA VAL A 25 31.24 -19.85 9.91
C VAL A 25 30.20 -20.72 9.15
N SER A 26 29.66 -20.27 8.01
CA SER A 26 29.50 -21.03 6.72
C SER A 26 28.33 -20.55 5.86
N THR A 27 28.68 -19.84 4.78
CA THR A 27 28.20 -19.98 3.39
C THR A 27 26.73 -20.33 3.12
N ALA A 28 25.98 -19.33 2.63
CA ALA A 28 25.49 -19.32 1.24
C ALA A 28 25.15 -17.88 0.85
N ASP A 29 25.73 -17.45 -0.26
CA ASP A 29 25.53 -16.17 -0.92
C ASP A 29 24.10 -16.11 -1.50
N ALA A 30 23.24 -15.37 -0.84
CA ALA A 30 22.06 -14.79 -1.45
C ALA A 30 22.14 -13.30 -1.14
N ALA A 31 22.47 -12.50 -2.15
CA ALA A 31 22.38 -11.06 -2.08
C ALA A 31 20.90 -10.68 -1.88
N GLU A 32 20.44 -10.71 -0.64
CA GLU A 32 19.24 -10.01 -0.23
C GLU A 32 19.59 -8.54 -0.36
N THR A 33 19.29 -7.96 -1.52
CA THR A 33 19.28 -6.52 -1.67
C THR A 33 18.36 -6.04 -0.56
N PRO A 34 18.83 -5.25 0.41
CA PRO A 34 17.91 -4.67 1.37
C PRO A 34 16.96 -3.81 0.54
N VAL A 35 15.73 -4.29 0.37
CA VAL A 35 14.65 -3.44 -0.16
C VAL A 35 14.54 -2.36 0.88
N GLN A 36 15.18 -1.22 0.62
CA GLN A 36 15.02 -0.04 1.44
C GLN A 36 13.54 0.29 1.33
N GLN A 37 12.79 -0.11 2.36
CA GLN A 37 11.43 0.31 2.56
C GLN A 37 11.51 1.79 2.92
N THR A 38 11.70 2.62 1.89
CA THR A 38 11.46 4.05 1.98
C THR A 38 10.00 4.20 2.34
N THR A 39 9.72 4.69 3.54
CA THR A 39 8.38 5.09 3.95
C THR A 39 7.92 6.21 3.01
N GLN A 40 7.32 5.84 1.88
CA GLN A 40 6.78 6.78 0.92
C GLN A 40 5.53 7.40 1.54
N SER A 41 5.49 8.73 1.62
CA SER A 41 4.32 9.40 2.16
C SER A 41 3.20 9.39 1.10
N THR A 42 1.94 9.45 1.54
CA THR A 42 0.80 9.60 0.63
C THR A 42 0.93 10.83 -0.27
N SER A 43 1.61 11.89 0.19
CA SER A 43 1.90 13.08 -0.63
C SER A 43 2.82 12.73 -1.80
N ASP A 44 3.88 11.96 -1.56
CA ASP A 44 4.81 11.55 -2.63
C ASP A 44 4.12 10.62 -3.64
N VAL A 45 3.21 9.75 -3.17
CA VAL A 45 2.38 8.90 -4.06
C VAL A 45 1.44 9.77 -4.89
N TYR A 46 0.77 10.74 -4.27
CA TYR A 46 -0.14 11.66 -4.98
C TYR A 46 0.60 12.43 -6.08
N ASP A 47 1.78 12.97 -5.79
CA ASP A 47 2.55 13.74 -6.77
C ASP A 47 2.95 12.87 -7.97
N GLN A 48 3.45 11.64 -7.73
CA GLN A 48 3.75 10.67 -8.79
C GLN A 48 2.51 10.28 -9.59
N PHE A 49 1.36 10.12 -8.91
CA PHE A 49 0.09 9.80 -9.55
C PHE A 49 -0.36 10.92 -10.49
N ILE A 50 -0.25 12.18 -10.08
CA ILE A 50 -0.58 13.33 -10.94
C ILE A 50 0.41 13.45 -12.11
N GLU A 51 1.70 13.24 -11.87
CA GLU A 51 2.73 13.25 -12.93
C GLU A 51 2.49 12.15 -13.98
N ALA A 52 2.01 10.99 -13.56
CA ALA A 52 1.67 9.87 -14.43
C ALA A 52 0.37 10.07 -15.24
N GLY A 53 -0.28 11.23 -15.12
CA GLY A 53 -1.51 11.58 -15.84
C GLY A 53 -2.80 11.31 -15.05
N GLY A 54 -2.69 10.88 -13.80
CA GLY A 54 -3.82 10.78 -12.89
C GLY A 54 -4.44 12.14 -12.61
N THR A 55 -5.74 12.17 -12.34
CA THR A 55 -6.45 13.41 -11.99
C THR A 55 -6.76 13.45 -10.51
N LYS A 56 -6.88 14.65 -9.93
CA LYS A 56 -7.34 14.80 -8.54
C LYS A 56 -8.70 14.13 -8.31
N ALA A 57 -9.59 14.16 -9.30
CA ALA A 57 -10.90 13.51 -9.21
C ALA A 57 -10.79 11.98 -9.13
N LEU A 58 -9.93 11.36 -9.95
CA LEU A 58 -9.66 9.92 -9.90
C LEU A 58 -9.00 9.54 -8.57
N TRP A 59 -8.08 10.37 -8.07
CA TRP A 59 -7.46 10.17 -6.77
C TRP A 59 -8.47 10.20 -5.61
N ASP A 60 -9.24 11.28 -5.50
CA ASP A 60 -10.17 11.49 -4.40
C ASP A 60 -11.31 10.48 -4.39
N ASN A 61 -11.84 10.14 -5.58
CA ASN A 61 -13.03 9.31 -5.67
C ASN A 61 -12.72 7.83 -5.77
N ILE A 62 -11.55 7.44 -6.31
CA ILE A 62 -11.17 6.02 -6.48
C ILE A 62 -9.99 5.66 -5.57
N VAL A 63 -8.82 6.25 -5.77
CA VAL A 63 -7.60 5.82 -5.07
C VAL A 63 -7.75 5.91 -3.54
N MET A 64 -8.23 7.05 -3.04
CA MET A 64 -8.34 7.26 -1.60
C MET A 64 -9.33 6.29 -0.93
N PRO A 65 -10.54 6.07 -1.47
CA PRO A 65 -11.44 5.05 -0.94
C PRO A 65 -10.97 3.59 -1.09
N GLU A 66 -10.28 3.25 -2.19
CA GLU A 66 -9.87 1.87 -2.45
C GLU A 66 -8.62 1.47 -1.65
N SER A 67 -7.62 2.34 -1.59
CA SER A 67 -6.28 2.00 -1.05
C SER A 67 -5.76 2.99 -0.01
N SER A 68 -6.50 4.08 0.27
CA SER A 68 -5.99 5.21 1.06
C SER A 68 -4.69 5.82 0.49
N GLY A 69 -4.49 5.70 -0.83
CA GLY A 69 -3.27 6.17 -1.50
C GLY A 69 -2.04 5.30 -1.23
N ASN A 70 -2.23 4.04 -0.81
CA ASN A 70 -1.14 3.09 -0.61
C ASN A 70 -0.92 2.23 -1.88
N PRO A 71 0.18 2.41 -2.63
CA PRO A 71 0.47 1.62 -3.83
C PRO A 71 0.79 0.15 -3.54
N ASP A 72 1.04 -0.20 -2.28
CA ASP A 72 1.29 -1.57 -1.82
C ASP A 72 0.08 -2.16 -1.08
N ALA A 73 -1.09 -1.53 -1.14
CA ALA A 73 -2.30 -2.02 -0.48
C ALA A 73 -2.64 -3.43 -0.99
N VAL A 74 -2.90 -4.37 -0.07
CA VAL A 74 -3.37 -5.72 -0.38
C VAL A 74 -4.54 -6.05 0.53
N ASN A 75 -5.67 -6.47 -0.04
CA ASN A 75 -6.80 -6.94 0.74
C ASN A 75 -6.83 -8.48 0.87
N GLU A 76 -7.68 -8.99 1.76
CA GLU A 76 -7.81 -10.42 2.06
C GLU A 76 -8.27 -11.25 0.83
N LEU A 77 -8.88 -10.60 -0.16
CA LEU A 77 -9.35 -11.22 -1.41
C LEU A 77 -8.29 -11.20 -2.53
N GLY A 78 -7.09 -10.69 -2.23
CA GLY A 78 -5.93 -10.65 -3.10
C GLY A 78 -5.93 -9.51 -4.12
N TYR A 79 -6.77 -8.48 -3.97
CA TYR A 79 -6.69 -7.26 -4.76
C TYR A 79 -5.56 -6.37 -4.26
N ARG A 80 -4.91 -5.65 -5.18
CA ARG A 80 -3.64 -4.97 -4.93
C ARG A 80 -3.60 -3.55 -5.49
N GLY A 81 -2.75 -2.74 -4.89
CA GLY A 81 -2.38 -1.42 -5.39
C GLY A 81 -3.44 -0.33 -5.21
N LEU A 82 -3.16 0.83 -5.80
CA LEU A 82 -3.94 2.06 -5.71
C LEU A 82 -5.40 1.85 -6.11
N GLY A 83 -5.61 1.05 -7.15
CA GLY A 83 -6.93 0.75 -7.70
C GLY A 83 -7.60 -0.48 -7.11
N GLN A 84 -6.96 -1.21 -6.19
CA GLN A 84 -7.43 -2.52 -5.69
C GLN A 84 -7.89 -3.44 -6.83
N THR A 85 -6.92 -3.89 -7.64
CA THR A 85 -7.16 -4.73 -8.82
C THR A 85 -6.52 -6.12 -8.72
N LYS A 86 -6.90 -7.05 -9.61
CA LYS A 86 -6.20 -8.31 -9.87
C LYS A 86 -5.39 -8.30 -11.17
N GLU A 87 -5.46 -7.20 -11.92
CA GLU A 87 -4.66 -6.99 -13.11
C GLU A 87 -3.17 -6.84 -12.76
N SER A 88 -2.30 -7.19 -13.71
CA SER A 88 -0.84 -7.18 -13.51
C SER A 88 -0.28 -5.81 -13.13
N TRP A 89 -0.92 -4.73 -13.59
CA TRP A 89 -0.50 -3.36 -13.27
C TRP A 89 -0.65 -3.04 -11.77
N GLY A 90 -1.49 -3.77 -11.02
CA GLY A 90 -1.73 -3.53 -9.58
C GLY A 90 -0.54 -3.79 -8.66
N THR A 91 0.55 -4.38 -9.16
CA THR A 91 1.81 -4.58 -8.42
C THR A 91 2.98 -3.78 -8.98
N GLY A 92 2.72 -2.90 -9.96
CA GLY A 92 3.73 -2.04 -10.57
C GLY A 92 4.06 -0.82 -9.72
N SER A 93 4.90 0.06 -10.26
CA SER A 93 5.15 1.40 -9.70
C SER A 93 3.87 2.25 -9.65
N VAL A 94 3.91 3.39 -8.96
CA VAL A 94 2.78 4.37 -8.96
C VAL A 94 2.41 4.76 -10.39
N GLU A 95 3.39 4.97 -11.26
CA GLU A 95 3.17 5.30 -12.67
C GLU A 95 2.47 4.17 -13.43
N GLU A 96 2.94 2.92 -13.27
CA GLU A 96 2.34 1.75 -13.90
C GLU A 96 0.91 1.52 -13.43
N GLN A 97 0.67 1.65 -12.12
CA GLN A 97 -0.65 1.56 -11.54
C GLN A 97 -1.57 2.66 -12.07
N THR A 98 -1.09 3.91 -12.13
CA THR A 98 -1.88 5.04 -12.64
C THR A 98 -2.29 4.85 -14.10
N LYS A 99 -1.35 4.46 -14.96
CA LYS A 99 -1.62 4.16 -16.38
C LYS A 99 -2.57 2.98 -16.53
N GLY A 100 -2.39 1.94 -15.72
CA GLY A 100 -3.30 0.80 -15.66
C GLY A 100 -4.72 1.20 -15.28
N MET A 101 -4.87 2.07 -14.27
CA MET A 101 -6.16 2.59 -13.84
C MET A 101 -6.86 3.42 -14.91
N ILE A 102 -6.12 4.30 -15.61
CA ILE A 102 -6.67 5.13 -16.70
C ILE A 102 -7.14 4.25 -17.86
N ASN A 103 -6.29 3.33 -18.32
CA ASN A 103 -6.66 2.41 -19.41
C ASN A 103 -7.87 1.54 -19.02
N TYR A 104 -7.88 0.99 -17.81
CA TYR A 104 -9.02 0.22 -17.32
C TYR A 104 -10.30 1.06 -17.27
N ALA A 105 -10.21 2.33 -16.87
CA ALA A 105 -11.35 3.25 -16.87
C ALA A 105 -11.88 3.48 -18.29
N GLU A 106 -11.00 3.71 -19.26
CA GLU A 106 -11.36 3.90 -20.66
C GLU A 106 -11.98 2.64 -21.29
N GLU A 107 -11.38 1.47 -21.07
CA GLU A 107 -11.84 0.21 -21.66
C GLU A 107 -13.17 -0.28 -21.07
N ARG A 108 -13.34 -0.14 -19.75
CA ARG A 108 -14.51 -0.68 -19.04
C ARG A 108 -15.68 0.30 -18.96
N TYR A 109 -15.38 1.58 -18.73
CA TYR A 109 -16.40 2.62 -18.48
C TYR A 109 -16.51 3.61 -19.63
N GLY A 110 -15.59 3.60 -20.59
CA GLY A 110 -15.55 4.53 -21.72
C GLY A 110 -14.82 5.84 -21.42
N SER A 111 -14.62 6.18 -20.14
CA SER A 111 -13.83 7.33 -19.70
C SER A 111 -13.52 7.25 -18.20
N VAL A 112 -12.54 8.04 -17.75
CA VAL A 112 -12.24 8.25 -16.33
C VAL A 112 -13.44 8.83 -15.57
N ASP A 113 -14.14 9.81 -16.17
CA ASP A 113 -15.32 10.42 -15.55
C ASP A 113 -16.46 9.41 -15.35
N ALA A 114 -16.71 8.54 -16.34
CA ALA A 114 -17.72 7.50 -16.23
C ALA A 114 -17.36 6.44 -15.16
N ALA A 115 -16.07 6.13 -14.99
CA ALA A 115 -15.61 5.24 -13.92
C ALA A 115 -15.83 5.86 -12.53
N ILE A 116 -15.57 7.16 -12.38
CA ILE A 116 -15.83 7.90 -11.14
C ILE A 116 -17.33 7.92 -10.83
N ASP A 117 -18.18 8.27 -11.80
CA ASP A 117 -19.63 8.27 -11.64
C ASP A 117 -20.16 6.89 -11.22
N PHE A 118 -19.66 5.84 -11.88
CA PHE A 118 -19.97 4.46 -11.53
C PHE A 118 -19.59 4.15 -10.08
N ARG A 119 -18.37 4.51 -9.66
CA ARG A 119 -17.91 4.26 -8.30
C ARG A 119 -18.73 5.01 -7.25
N VAL A 120 -19.04 6.28 -7.49
CA VAL A 120 -19.88 7.08 -6.59
C VAL A 120 -21.26 6.45 -6.44
N ALA A 121 -21.82 5.90 -7.52
CA ALA A 121 -23.13 5.26 -7.50
C ALA A 121 -23.15 3.87 -6.85
N ASN A 122 -22.06 3.09 -6.97
CA ASN A 122 -22.05 1.67 -6.63
C ASN A 122 -21.16 1.29 -5.44
N GLY A 123 -20.23 2.16 -5.04
CA GLY A 123 -19.25 1.88 -3.99
C GLY A 123 -18.11 0.94 -4.41
N TRP A 124 -18.04 0.58 -5.69
CA TRP A 124 -16.97 -0.19 -6.31
C TRP A 124 -16.72 0.32 -7.73
N TRP A 125 -15.55 0.03 -8.29
CA TRP A 125 -15.15 0.46 -9.63
C TRP A 125 -14.43 -0.65 -10.39
#